data_AF-A0A2H9R8F5-F1
#
_entry.id   AF-A0A2H9R8F5-F1
#
_cell.length_a   1.000
_cell.length_b   1.000
_cell.length_c   1.000
_cell.angle_alpha   90.00
_cell.angle_beta   90.00
_cell.angle_gamma   90.00
#
_symmetry.space_group_name_H-M   'P 1'
#
loop_
_entity.id
_entity.type
_entity.pdbx_description
1 polymer ?
#
loop_
_entity_poly.entity_id
_entity_poly.type
_entity_poly.pdbx_seq_one_letter_code
_entity_poly.pdbx_strand_id
1 'polypeptide(L)'
;MSDKKKASILLIVLIIFSHVAVIGIEPSEASHYLGGTVVPCNITIRTNILPVYHLDLSALRNNPDRTYYPGDAFHFVIQYAGSATCRNFTVHPLQSSGGITVTDHKGTNYQHGSSIVGYSVYSKTNYKNSHPFESPQSITAFEKTVQQLCTKNSRVNAGCVSGHAEIAVTQDELNQIHCTTNEKTKRKVCSEIENKITLKVSGEKKICRTINGKTKCFWITVSRTASFAPSILDPNISINVTKENLTDSDGYTIRNLDGTYYLWDAINVIHWPIYKWQNERGGTLETKTIKKYDLANEKEFECQKKSAGTCDYTLEHNHLAPWSKVFDHGAGLTIYNGTSEKDLGAHSFQYRVDLFNIGRYLNTTSGSTDALLVRYDPVYENYPYNMLEDNHWWAYGNRPAVALHYYGSHGGGPDDSAGIHDLRRSKINGFDYTGYAFDPVNKVFLNEIMTWNSAESILQRLEDRCNKEVNFDPASFEVEENTNNEKDSAMFVKSGYGKIIFSYPILHTILKERFHDVTIDNSLQSVHFGGNEISNVTDYHYIYPRVKFHTSVKVIATDSEGQRNQIPVSIVMNPQFDKGAEYTQDYMCKKIFHDTQ
;
A
#
# COMPACT_ATOMS: atom_id res chain seq x y z
N MET A 1 -4.96 24.89 39.20
CA MET A 1 -5.56 23.57 39.55
C MET A 1 -5.47 22.70 38.30
N SER A 2 -4.82 21.54 38.21
CA SER A 2 -4.29 20.60 39.19
C SER A 2 -3.23 19.70 38.51
N ASP A 3 -1.98 20.15 38.45
CA ASP A 3 -0.81 19.30 38.13
C ASP A 3 -0.35 18.44 39.33
N LYS A 4 -0.99 18.58 40.49
CA LYS A 4 -0.73 17.75 41.67
C LYS A 4 -1.42 16.37 41.63
N LYS A 5 -2.29 16.09 40.65
CA LYS A 5 -3.00 14.79 40.56
C LYS A 5 -2.26 13.72 39.74
N LYS A 6 -1.33 14.08 38.85
CA LYS A 6 -0.57 13.08 38.07
C LYS A 6 0.64 12.51 38.84
N ALA A 7 1.21 13.27 39.77
CA ALA A 7 2.30 12.80 40.63
C ALA A 7 1.83 11.80 41.71
N SER A 8 0.59 11.90 42.21
CA SER A 8 0.07 10.97 43.22
C SER A 8 -0.35 9.61 42.65
N ILE A 9 -0.69 9.53 41.36
CA ILE A 9 -1.05 8.24 40.73
C ILE A 9 0.21 7.43 40.39
N LEU A 10 1.33 8.09 40.06
CA LEU A 10 2.60 7.41 39.82
C LEU A 10 3.22 6.85 41.11
N LEU A 11 3.00 7.52 42.27
CA LEU A 11 3.52 7.06 43.56
C LEU A 11 2.71 5.88 44.14
N ILE A 12 1.41 5.78 43.84
CA ILE A 12 0.55 4.67 44.31
C ILE A 12 0.79 3.39 43.48
N VAL A 13 1.13 3.52 42.19
CA VAL A 13 1.48 2.36 41.36
C VAL A 13 2.88 1.80 41.68
N LEU A 14 3.82 2.64 42.15
CA LEU A 14 5.14 2.19 42.60
C LEU A 14 5.15 1.58 44.01
N ILE A 15 4.18 1.91 44.87
CA ILE A 15 4.05 1.29 46.21
C ILE A 15 3.34 -0.07 46.13
N ILE A 16 2.51 -0.31 45.10
CA ILE A 16 1.84 -1.60 44.91
C ILE A 16 2.75 -2.67 44.26
N PHE A 17 3.86 -2.29 43.63
CA PHE A 17 4.82 -3.24 43.04
C PHE A 17 6.02 -3.62 43.93
N SER A 18 6.13 -3.09 45.15
CA SER A 18 7.25 -3.40 46.06
C SER A 18 6.91 -4.36 47.22
N HIS A 19 5.67 -4.85 47.31
CA HIS A 19 5.25 -5.79 48.36
C HIS A 19 4.66 -7.07 47.75
N VAL A 20 5.47 -7.78 46.96
CA VAL A 20 5.33 -9.25 46.89
C VAL A 20 5.91 -9.79 48.19
N ALA A 21 5.05 -9.84 49.21
CA ALA A 21 5.31 -10.62 50.40
C ALA A 21 5.49 -12.08 49.98
N VAL A 22 6.74 -12.52 49.98
CA VAL A 22 7.07 -13.93 50.13
C VAL A 22 6.52 -14.33 51.50
N ILE A 23 5.32 -14.90 51.53
CA ILE A 23 4.83 -15.66 52.68
C ILE A 23 5.68 -16.92 52.72
N GLY A 24 6.85 -16.80 53.34
CA GLY A 24 7.55 -17.93 53.92
C GLY A 24 6.68 -18.43 55.07
N ILE A 25 5.95 -19.50 54.83
CA ILE A 25 5.46 -20.33 55.93
C ILE A 25 6.71 -20.95 56.53
N GLU A 26 7.21 -20.38 57.63
CA GLU A 26 8.14 -21.07 58.51
C GLU A 26 7.36 -22.22 59.17
N PRO A 27 7.71 -23.50 58.93
CA PRO A 27 7.35 -24.51 59.90
C PRO A 27 8.17 -24.23 61.16
N SER A 28 7.49 -23.92 62.26
CA SER A 28 8.06 -24.01 63.60
C SER A 28 8.36 -25.47 63.90
N GLU A 29 9.50 -25.98 63.41
CA GLU A 29 10.06 -27.24 63.85
C GLU A 29 11.06 -26.96 64.97
N ALA A 30 10.66 -27.32 66.19
CA ALA A 30 11.54 -27.44 67.33
C ALA A 30 12.70 -28.39 66.98
N SER A 31 13.90 -27.84 66.85
CA SER A 31 15.12 -28.56 66.55
C SER A 31 15.72 -29.16 67.82
N HIS A 32 15.36 -30.41 68.12
CA HIS A 32 16.25 -31.27 68.88
C HIS A 32 17.36 -31.76 67.95
N TYR A 33 18.50 -31.08 68.02
CA TYR A 33 19.78 -31.52 67.47
C TYR A 33 20.18 -32.87 68.08
N LEU A 34 20.30 -33.90 67.24
CA LEU A 34 21.08 -35.10 67.50
C LEU A 34 21.68 -35.61 66.17
N GLY A 35 22.94 -35.22 65.92
CA GLY A 35 23.94 -35.96 65.15
C GLY A 35 23.61 -36.40 63.71
N GLY A 36 24.08 -35.62 62.72
CA GLY A 36 24.29 -36.05 61.33
C GLY A 36 23.47 -35.26 60.31
N THR A 37 23.99 -34.14 59.84
CA THR A 37 23.40 -33.35 58.75
C THR A 37 23.36 -34.16 57.45
N VAL A 38 22.22 -34.79 57.16
CA VAL A 38 21.96 -35.40 55.85
C VAL A 38 21.67 -34.26 54.87
N VAL A 39 22.68 -33.82 54.12
CA VAL A 39 22.49 -32.85 53.03
C VAL A 39 21.47 -33.44 52.03
N PRO A 40 20.33 -32.78 51.78
CA PRO A 40 19.27 -33.35 50.95
C PRO A 40 19.75 -33.53 49.50
N CYS A 41 19.37 -34.64 48.86
CA CYS A 41 19.53 -34.79 47.41
C CYS A 41 18.69 -33.72 46.71
N ASN A 42 19.34 -32.78 46.03
CA ASN A 42 18.69 -31.73 45.26
C ASN A 42 19.05 -31.90 43.78
N ILE A 43 18.05 -31.89 42.92
CA ILE A 43 18.21 -32.00 41.47
C ILE A 43 17.81 -30.65 40.87
N THR A 44 18.66 -30.08 40.03
CA THR A 44 18.42 -28.87 39.26
C THR A 44 18.50 -29.17 37.78
N ILE A 45 17.57 -28.63 37.00
CA ILE A 45 17.59 -28.67 35.54
C ILE A 45 17.39 -27.25 35.03
N ARG A 46 18.19 -26.83 34.04
CA ARG A 46 18.10 -25.52 33.36
C ARG A 46 18.10 -25.74 31.86
N THR A 47 17.12 -25.16 31.19
CA THR A 47 16.98 -25.24 29.72
C THR A 47 17.37 -23.90 29.12
N ASN A 48 18.28 -23.92 28.15
CA ASN A 48 18.62 -22.76 27.32
C ASN A 48 18.20 -23.07 25.89
N ILE A 49 17.49 -22.14 25.26
CA ILE A 49 17.08 -22.23 23.86
C ILE A 49 17.85 -21.16 23.09
N LEU A 50 18.47 -21.57 21.99
CA LEU A 50 19.35 -20.73 21.18
C LEU A 50 18.80 -20.65 19.76
N PRO A 51 18.89 -19.47 19.12
CA PRO A 51 18.37 -19.30 17.78
C PRO A 51 19.23 -20.02 16.73
N VAL A 52 18.61 -20.35 15.61
CA VAL A 52 19.29 -20.92 14.43
C VAL A 52 19.30 -19.90 13.31
N TYR A 53 20.46 -19.72 12.68
CA TYR A 53 20.61 -18.80 11.53
C TYR A 53 20.50 -19.56 10.21
N HIS A 54 19.81 -18.97 9.24
CA HIS A 54 19.74 -19.48 7.88
C HIS A 54 21.10 -19.40 7.18
N LEU A 55 21.31 -20.21 6.13
CA LEU A 55 22.59 -20.41 5.40
C LEU A 55 23.31 -19.10 5.02
N ASP A 56 22.58 -18.04 4.71
CA ASP A 56 23.10 -16.73 4.30
C ASP A 56 23.58 -15.82 5.45
N LEU A 57 23.46 -16.25 6.70
CA LEU A 57 23.85 -15.53 7.94
C LEU A 57 23.11 -14.23 8.23
N SER A 58 22.24 -13.79 7.32
CA SER A 58 21.55 -12.52 7.43
C SER A 58 20.18 -12.66 8.08
N ALA A 59 19.56 -13.84 7.97
CA ALA A 59 18.22 -14.10 8.48
C ALA A 59 18.22 -15.10 9.66
N LEU A 60 17.57 -14.70 10.75
CA LEU A 60 17.19 -15.61 11.84
C LEU A 60 16.06 -16.53 11.36
N ARG A 61 16.16 -17.83 11.64
CA ARG A 61 15.04 -18.77 11.47
C ARG A 61 14.01 -18.65 12.60
N ASN A 62 14.17 -17.71 13.53
CA ASN A 62 13.28 -17.56 14.67
C ASN A 62 12.68 -16.17 14.67
N ASN A 63 11.44 -16.07 15.14
CA ASN A 63 10.78 -14.79 15.22
C ASN A 63 11.41 -13.93 16.34
N PRO A 64 11.40 -12.59 16.20
CA PRO A 64 11.94 -11.68 17.22
C PRO A 64 11.34 -11.88 18.63
N ASP A 65 10.07 -12.28 18.71
CA ASP A 65 9.36 -12.55 19.97
C ASP A 65 9.59 -13.97 20.52
N ARG A 66 10.45 -14.78 19.88
CA ARG A 66 10.73 -16.19 20.19
C ARG A 66 9.56 -17.14 19.95
N THR A 67 8.59 -16.75 19.13
CA THR A 67 7.66 -17.69 18.49
C THR A 67 8.31 -18.35 17.28
N TYR A 68 7.64 -19.35 16.72
CA TYR A 68 8.17 -20.17 15.63
C TYR A 68 7.12 -20.38 14.54
N TYR A 69 7.50 -20.30 13.29
CA TYR A 69 6.71 -20.83 12.18
C TYR A 69 6.90 -22.35 12.05
N PRO A 70 5.93 -23.09 11.50
CA PRO A 70 6.16 -24.46 11.05
C PRO A 70 7.39 -24.53 10.12
N GLY A 71 8.24 -25.54 10.28
CA GLY A 71 9.52 -25.62 9.59
C GLY A 71 10.68 -24.82 10.19
N ASP A 72 10.46 -24.01 11.23
CA ASP A 72 11.55 -23.39 11.98
C ASP A 72 12.36 -24.42 12.79
N ALA A 73 13.52 -23.98 13.27
CA ALA A 73 14.36 -24.78 14.12
C ALA A 73 14.96 -23.97 15.27
N PHE A 74 15.34 -24.66 16.34
CA PHE A 74 16.10 -24.09 17.44
C PHE A 74 17.13 -25.08 17.94
N HIS A 75 18.20 -24.56 18.55
CA HIS A 75 19.05 -25.41 19.37
C HIS A 75 18.65 -25.33 20.84
N PHE A 76 19.00 -26.37 21.57
CA PHE A 76 18.76 -26.43 23.01
C PHE A 76 19.99 -26.93 23.77
N VAL A 77 20.14 -26.45 25.01
CA VAL A 77 21.13 -26.92 25.99
C VAL A 77 20.44 -27.08 27.33
N ILE A 78 20.24 -28.32 27.76
CA ILE A 78 19.62 -28.69 29.03
C ILE A 78 20.71 -29.12 29.99
N GLN A 79 21.08 -28.24 30.92
CA GLN A 79 22.02 -28.53 31.99
C GLN A 79 21.30 -29.19 33.16
N TYR A 80 21.90 -30.21 33.74
CA TYR A 80 21.39 -30.85 34.95
C TYR A 80 22.50 -31.02 35.98
N ALA A 81 22.12 -30.96 37.25
CA ALA A 81 23.01 -31.24 38.36
C ALA A 81 22.24 -31.85 39.54
N GLY A 82 22.83 -32.88 40.15
CA GLY A 82 22.47 -33.41 41.45
C GLY A 82 23.47 -32.94 42.51
N SER A 83 23.04 -32.80 43.76
CA SER A 83 23.98 -32.70 44.88
C SER A 83 24.78 -34.00 45.02
N ALA A 84 25.95 -33.92 45.65
CA ALA A 84 26.83 -35.08 45.87
C ALA A 84 26.17 -36.18 46.75
N THR A 85 25.07 -35.87 47.44
CA THR A 85 24.31 -36.80 48.26
C THR A 85 23.24 -37.61 47.51
N CYS A 86 23.01 -37.31 46.23
CA CYS A 86 22.14 -38.13 45.38
C CYS A 86 22.85 -39.44 45.00
N ARG A 87 22.27 -40.58 45.40
CA ARG A 87 22.69 -41.91 44.91
C ARG A 87 21.91 -42.30 43.67
N ASN A 88 22.40 -43.28 42.91
CA ASN A 88 21.74 -43.82 41.72
C ASN A 88 21.24 -42.69 40.79
N PHE A 89 22.10 -41.69 40.55
CA PHE A 89 21.74 -40.55 39.72
C PHE A 89 21.60 -41.03 38.27
N THR A 90 20.41 -40.88 37.71
CA THR A 90 20.05 -41.36 36.39
C THR A 90 19.45 -40.23 35.59
N VAL A 91 20.00 -40.01 34.40
CA VAL A 91 19.45 -39.11 33.41
C VAL A 91 18.60 -39.96 32.47
N HIS A 92 17.30 -39.69 32.44
CA HIS A 92 16.41 -40.40 31.53
C HIS A 92 16.63 -39.87 30.12
N PRO A 93 16.30 -40.68 29.10
CA PRO A 93 16.42 -40.23 27.73
C PRO A 93 15.60 -38.97 27.46
N LEU A 94 16.14 -38.07 26.62
CA LEU A 94 15.35 -36.93 26.13
C LEU A 94 14.14 -37.45 25.36
N GLN A 95 12.97 -36.94 25.70
CA GLN A 95 11.73 -37.24 24.99
C GLN A 95 11.31 -36.02 24.17
N SER A 96 10.95 -36.24 22.91
CA SER A 96 10.19 -35.26 22.11
C SER A 96 8.78 -35.78 21.86
N SER A 97 7.83 -34.86 21.79
CA SER A 97 6.43 -35.16 21.48
C SER A 97 5.86 -34.14 20.50
N GLY A 98 4.80 -34.54 19.81
CA GLY A 98 4.18 -33.77 18.74
C GLY A 98 5.05 -33.72 17.48
N GLY A 99 4.89 -32.67 16.69
CA GLY A 99 5.66 -32.37 15.50
C GLY A 99 7.04 -31.77 15.80
N ILE A 100 7.72 -32.20 16.85
CA ILE A 100 9.12 -31.79 17.12
C ILE A 100 10.05 -32.98 16.87
N THR A 101 10.89 -32.85 15.84
CA THR A 101 11.98 -33.80 15.58
C THR A 101 13.24 -33.29 16.26
N VAL A 102 13.92 -34.16 17.02
CA VAL A 102 15.17 -33.82 17.69
C VAL A 102 16.31 -34.64 17.10
N THR A 103 17.40 -33.96 16.79
CA THR A 103 18.61 -34.56 16.24
C THR A 103 19.78 -34.29 17.19
N ASP A 104 20.53 -35.33 17.54
CA ASP A 104 21.79 -35.16 18.26
C ASP A 104 22.91 -34.72 17.30
N HIS A 105 24.00 -34.17 17.83
CA HIS A 105 25.10 -33.66 17.01
C HIS A 105 25.92 -34.74 16.26
N LYS A 106 25.56 -36.03 16.39
CA LYS A 106 26.13 -37.10 15.55
C LYS A 106 25.30 -37.34 14.28
N GLY A 107 24.18 -36.63 14.12
CA GLY A 107 23.25 -36.79 12.99
C GLY A 107 22.27 -37.95 13.19
N THR A 108 22.09 -38.43 14.42
CA THR A 108 21.11 -39.49 14.71
C THR A 108 19.74 -38.83 14.85
N ASN A 109 18.83 -39.11 13.91
CA ASN A 109 17.45 -38.63 13.96
C ASN A 109 16.65 -39.48 14.96
N TYR A 110 16.03 -38.83 15.95
CA TYR A 110 15.09 -39.48 16.85
C TYR A 110 13.70 -38.94 16.56
N GLN A 111 12.87 -39.77 15.93
CA GLN A 111 11.44 -39.54 15.81
C GLN A 111 10.72 -40.40 16.85
N HIS A 112 9.68 -39.83 17.46
CA HIS A 112 8.67 -40.49 18.30
C HIS A 112 9.17 -41.56 19.28
N GLY A 113 9.32 -41.17 20.56
CA GLY A 113 9.47 -42.12 21.67
C GLY A 113 10.82 -42.84 21.76
N SER A 114 11.78 -42.50 20.91
CA SER A 114 13.14 -43.04 20.96
C SER A 114 14.07 -42.16 21.81
N SER A 115 14.98 -42.85 22.50
CA SER A 115 15.62 -42.42 23.73
C SER A 115 17.04 -41.89 23.47
N ILE A 116 17.32 -40.61 23.72
CA ILE A 116 18.70 -40.08 23.72
C ILE A 116 19.36 -40.36 25.07
N VAL A 117 20.23 -41.38 25.14
CA VAL A 117 21.20 -41.53 26.25
C VAL A 117 22.60 -41.50 25.66
N GLY A 118 23.35 -40.41 25.88
CA GLY A 118 24.76 -40.39 25.56
C GLY A 118 25.39 -39.00 25.57
N TYR A 119 26.43 -38.82 26.40
CA TYR A 119 27.43 -37.78 26.23
C TYR A 119 28.09 -37.96 24.85
N SER A 120 27.88 -37.04 23.91
CA SER A 120 28.50 -37.14 22.58
C SER A 120 29.70 -36.19 22.46
N VAL A 121 30.88 -36.78 22.24
CA VAL A 121 32.01 -36.11 21.59
C VAL A 121 31.57 -35.76 20.16
N TYR A 122 31.78 -34.50 19.79
CA TYR A 122 31.33 -33.88 18.55
C TYR A 122 32.05 -34.44 17.30
N SER A 123 31.33 -34.64 16.19
CA SER A 123 31.89 -35.01 14.87
C SER A 123 31.35 -34.06 13.79
N LYS A 124 32.25 -33.29 13.16
CA LYS A 124 31.92 -32.20 12.22
C LYS A 124 31.34 -32.66 10.87
N THR A 125 31.49 -33.94 10.52
CA THR A 125 31.28 -34.44 9.15
C THR A 125 29.84 -34.88 8.86
N ASN A 126 29.07 -35.32 9.86
CA ASN A 126 27.67 -35.78 9.68
C ASN A 126 26.61 -34.67 9.77
N TYR A 127 26.96 -33.51 10.34
CA TYR A 127 26.00 -32.46 10.66
C TYR A 127 25.54 -31.66 9.40
N LYS A 128 26.44 -31.43 8.43
CA LYS A 128 26.11 -30.67 7.21
C LYS A 128 25.00 -31.31 6.36
N ASN A 129 24.90 -32.63 6.36
CA ASN A 129 23.90 -33.35 5.57
C ASN A 129 22.54 -33.44 6.29
N SER A 130 22.50 -33.26 7.61
CA SER A 130 21.28 -33.34 8.43
C SER A 130 20.59 -32.01 8.61
N HIS A 131 21.31 -30.88 8.46
CA HIS A 131 20.76 -29.53 8.63
C HIS A 131 21.07 -28.64 7.42
N PRO A 132 20.49 -28.93 6.24
CA PRO A 132 20.86 -28.27 4.98
C PRO A 132 20.54 -26.77 4.97
N PHE A 133 19.67 -26.29 5.85
CA PHE A 133 19.23 -24.89 5.89
C PHE A 133 19.89 -24.07 7.01
N GLU A 134 20.78 -24.66 7.79
CA GLU A 134 21.48 -24.00 8.89
C GLU A 134 22.85 -23.50 8.45
N SER A 135 23.21 -22.25 8.80
CA SER A 135 24.54 -21.72 8.51
C SER A 135 25.65 -22.38 9.34
N PRO A 136 26.85 -22.57 8.77
CA PRO A 136 28.03 -23.06 9.50
C PRO A 136 28.39 -22.26 10.76
N GLN A 137 28.15 -20.94 10.76
CA GLN A 137 28.44 -20.06 11.88
C GLN A 137 27.42 -20.23 13.01
N SER A 138 26.13 -20.47 12.70
CA SER A 138 25.11 -20.85 13.69
C SER A 138 25.58 -22.06 14.50
N ILE A 139 26.05 -23.08 13.79
CA ILE A 139 26.55 -24.33 14.36
C ILE A 139 27.79 -24.05 15.24
N THR A 140 28.74 -23.27 14.72
CA THR A 140 29.98 -22.93 15.46
C THR A 140 29.68 -22.12 16.73
N ALA A 141 28.74 -21.17 16.68
CA ALA A 141 28.32 -20.36 17.82
C ALA A 141 27.61 -21.22 18.88
N PHE A 142 26.76 -22.14 18.43
CA PHE A 142 26.12 -23.12 19.28
C PHE A 142 27.15 -24.04 19.96
N GLU A 143 28.11 -24.60 19.22
CA GLU A 143 29.19 -25.44 19.77
C GLU A 143 29.97 -24.72 20.86
N LYS A 144 30.35 -23.46 20.62
CA LYS A 144 31.04 -22.62 21.61
C LYS A 144 30.19 -22.45 22.86
N THR A 145 28.88 -22.26 22.70
CA THR A 145 27.94 -22.13 23.82
C THR A 145 27.82 -23.44 24.61
N VAL A 146 27.71 -24.58 23.93
CA VAL A 146 27.71 -25.91 24.57
C VAL A 146 29.02 -26.12 25.34
N GLN A 147 30.17 -25.83 24.73
CA GLN A 147 31.45 -25.94 25.42
C GLN A 147 31.46 -25.07 26.68
N GLN A 148 31.09 -23.79 26.59
CA GLN A 148 31.06 -22.87 27.74
C GLN A 148 30.12 -23.32 28.86
N LEU A 149 28.92 -23.79 28.51
CA LEU A 149 27.90 -24.19 29.47
C LEU A 149 28.13 -25.59 30.04
N CYS A 150 28.74 -26.50 29.29
CA CYS A 150 28.77 -27.93 29.62
C CYS A 150 30.16 -28.42 30.07
N THR A 151 31.28 -27.77 29.70
CA THR A 151 32.63 -28.15 30.19
C THR A 151 32.96 -27.69 31.61
N LYS A 152 32.20 -26.72 32.17
CA LYS A 152 32.43 -26.20 33.53
C LYS A 152 31.96 -27.09 34.68
N ASN A 153 31.33 -28.24 34.40
CA ASN A 153 30.72 -29.10 35.40
C ASN A 153 31.59 -30.35 35.69
N SER A 154 32.68 -30.19 36.44
CA SER A 154 33.48 -31.30 36.98
C SER A 154 32.85 -32.01 38.19
N ARG A 155 31.54 -31.80 38.43
CA ARG A 155 30.85 -32.33 39.61
C ARG A 155 30.34 -33.76 39.34
N VAL A 156 30.55 -34.65 40.31
CA VAL A 156 29.91 -35.97 40.39
C VAL A 156 28.39 -35.72 40.43
N ASN A 157 27.64 -36.15 39.42
CA ASN A 157 26.20 -35.88 39.18
C ASN A 157 25.84 -34.59 38.44
N ALA A 158 26.74 -34.00 37.62
CA ALA A 158 26.38 -32.89 36.75
C ALA A 158 26.69 -33.18 35.27
N GLY A 159 25.86 -32.64 34.39
CA GLY A 159 25.98 -32.86 32.96
C GLY A 159 25.06 -31.97 32.14
N CYS A 160 24.99 -32.29 30.86
CA CYS A 160 24.30 -31.49 29.87
C CYS A 160 23.82 -32.36 28.71
N VAL A 161 22.61 -32.09 28.22
CA VAL A 161 22.06 -32.63 26.98
C VAL A 161 21.87 -31.47 26.03
N SER A 162 22.37 -31.58 24.80
CA SER A 162 22.26 -30.52 23.81
C SER A 162 21.97 -31.10 22.44
N GLY A 163 21.26 -30.37 21.60
CA GLY A 163 20.83 -30.84 20.30
C GLY A 163 20.18 -29.76 19.46
N HIS A 164 19.71 -30.19 18.29
CA HIS A 164 18.91 -29.41 17.37
C HIS A 164 17.47 -29.94 17.36
N ALA A 165 16.49 -29.04 17.27
CA ALA A 165 15.09 -29.39 17.15
C ALA A 165 14.50 -28.69 15.92
N GLU A 166 13.86 -29.45 15.04
CA GLU A 166 13.05 -28.94 13.93
C GLU A 166 11.57 -29.11 14.21
N ILE A 167 10.80 -28.07 13.88
CA ILE A 167 9.35 -28.07 13.96
C ILE A 167 8.80 -28.57 12.63
N ALA A 168 7.85 -29.50 12.72
CA ALA A 168 7.16 -30.05 11.56
C ALA A 168 6.46 -28.95 10.76
N VAL A 169 6.24 -29.23 9.48
CA VAL A 169 5.69 -28.23 8.55
C VAL A 169 4.18 -28.38 8.45
N THR A 170 3.70 -29.62 8.42
CA THR A 170 2.29 -29.90 8.15
C THR A 170 1.46 -29.82 9.42
N GLN A 171 0.23 -29.33 9.29
CA GLN A 171 -0.69 -29.26 10.42
C GLN A 171 -1.00 -30.64 11.00
N ASP A 172 -1.05 -31.68 10.17
CA ASP A 172 -1.26 -33.07 10.59
C ASP A 172 -0.12 -33.59 11.49
N GLU A 173 1.12 -33.19 11.20
CA GLU A 173 2.28 -33.52 12.04
C GLU A 173 2.31 -32.69 13.33
N LEU A 174 1.80 -31.45 13.30
CA LEU A 174 1.75 -30.56 14.47
C LEU A 174 0.60 -30.89 15.44
N ASN A 175 -0.54 -31.31 14.90
CA ASN A 175 -1.78 -31.62 15.64
C ASN A 175 -1.94 -33.12 15.88
N GLN A 176 -0.86 -33.83 16.23
CA GLN A 176 -0.98 -35.25 16.54
C GLN A 176 -1.92 -35.47 17.72
N ILE A 177 -2.93 -36.31 17.53
CA ILE A 177 -3.89 -36.69 18.57
C ILE A 177 -3.49 -38.04 19.14
N HIS A 178 -3.20 -38.10 20.44
CA HIS A 178 -3.03 -39.36 21.13
C HIS A 178 -4.35 -39.81 21.73
N CYS A 179 -4.80 -41.00 21.34
CA CYS A 179 -6.00 -41.60 21.91
C CYS A 179 -5.65 -42.81 22.77
N THR A 180 -5.97 -42.74 24.05
CA THR A 180 -5.87 -43.90 24.95
C THR A 180 -7.25 -44.45 25.24
N THR A 181 -7.36 -45.78 25.32
CA THR A 181 -8.60 -46.43 25.75
C THR A 181 -8.49 -46.71 27.24
N ASN A 182 -9.37 -46.10 28.03
CA ASN A 182 -9.40 -46.34 29.46
C ASN A 182 -9.83 -47.79 29.73
N GLU A 183 -8.96 -48.60 30.30
CA GLU A 183 -9.19 -50.04 30.51
C GLU A 183 -10.42 -50.35 31.37
N LYS A 184 -10.80 -49.45 32.29
CA LYS A 184 -11.95 -49.63 33.18
C LYS A 184 -13.27 -49.22 32.53
N THR A 185 -13.29 -48.18 31.70
CA THR A 185 -14.53 -47.63 31.12
C THR A 185 -14.72 -47.97 29.65
N LYS A 186 -13.71 -48.57 29.00
CA LYS A 186 -13.64 -48.83 27.55
C LYS A 186 -13.84 -47.57 26.69
N ARG A 187 -13.84 -46.37 27.28
CA ARG A 187 -13.96 -45.10 26.54
C ARG A 187 -12.61 -44.69 25.99
N LYS A 188 -12.60 -44.31 24.72
CA LYS A 188 -11.45 -43.72 24.03
C LYS A 188 -11.38 -42.23 24.39
N VAL A 189 -10.31 -41.84 25.07
CA VAL A 189 -10.03 -40.44 25.41
C VAL A 189 -8.90 -39.99 24.49
N CYS A 190 -9.16 -39.00 23.67
CA CYS A 190 -8.22 -38.41 22.75
C CYS A 190 -7.79 -37.04 23.27
N SER A 191 -6.50 -36.75 23.26
CA SER A 191 -5.93 -35.44 23.61
C SER A 191 -4.85 -35.06 22.60
N GLU A 192 -4.80 -33.78 22.27
CA GLU A 192 -3.69 -33.23 21.47
C GLU A 192 -2.37 -33.46 22.20
N ILE A 193 -1.37 -33.92 21.44
CA ILE A 193 -0.02 -34.07 21.94
C ILE A 193 0.64 -32.70 21.90
N GLU A 194 0.99 -32.15 23.06
CA GLU A 194 1.78 -30.93 23.12
C GLU A 194 3.12 -31.10 22.39
N ASN A 195 3.43 -30.15 21.52
CA ASN A 195 4.74 -29.99 20.90
C ASN A 195 5.74 -29.58 21.98
N LYS A 196 6.54 -30.53 22.50
CA LYS A 196 7.54 -30.24 23.54
C LYS A 196 8.71 -31.22 23.56
N ILE A 197 9.82 -30.74 24.11
CA ILE A 197 10.95 -31.57 24.54
C ILE A 197 10.96 -31.69 26.06
N THR A 198 11.26 -32.86 26.59
CA THR A 198 11.24 -33.15 28.03
C THR A 198 12.46 -33.96 28.45
N LEU A 199 13.14 -33.50 29.50
CA LEU A 199 14.21 -34.25 30.17
C LEU A 199 13.80 -34.53 31.61
N LYS A 200 13.84 -35.81 32.00
CA LYS A 200 13.67 -36.26 33.38
C LYS A 200 15.01 -36.68 33.95
N VAL A 201 15.29 -36.27 35.18
CA VAL A 201 16.47 -36.68 35.93
C VAL A 201 16.00 -37.21 37.28
N SER A 202 16.51 -38.35 37.69
CA SER A 202 16.19 -38.96 38.97
C SER A 202 17.45 -39.28 39.77
N GLY A 203 17.31 -39.32 41.09
CA GLY A 203 18.30 -39.84 42.01
C GLY A 203 17.59 -40.34 43.26
N GLU A 204 18.34 -40.94 44.17
CA GLU A 204 17.82 -41.47 45.42
C GLU A 204 18.31 -40.64 46.60
N LYS A 205 17.40 -40.38 47.54
CA LYS A 205 17.72 -39.77 48.83
C LYS A 205 17.32 -40.68 49.98
N LYS A 206 18.16 -40.70 51.01
CA LYS A 206 17.89 -41.43 52.24
C LYS A 206 16.96 -40.60 53.12
N ILE A 207 15.79 -41.13 53.44
CA ILE A 207 14.90 -40.57 54.46
C ILE A 207 14.87 -41.53 55.63
N CYS A 208 15.11 -41.02 56.82
CA CYS A 208 14.94 -41.76 58.06
C CYS A 208 13.66 -41.27 58.76
N ARG A 209 12.77 -42.20 59.10
CA ARG A 209 11.54 -41.93 59.87
C ARG A 209 11.53 -42.77 61.14
N THR A 210 11.11 -42.19 62.24
CA THR A 210 10.88 -42.92 63.49
C THR A 210 9.54 -43.63 63.40
N ILE A 211 9.56 -44.96 63.36
CA ILE A 211 8.35 -45.80 63.33
C ILE A 211 8.43 -46.69 64.57
N ASN A 212 7.47 -46.56 65.49
CA ASN A 212 7.43 -47.31 66.76
C ASN A 212 8.72 -47.16 67.61
N GLY A 213 9.22 -45.93 67.75
CA GLY A 213 10.43 -45.63 68.53
C GLY A 213 11.76 -46.10 67.91
N LYS A 214 11.74 -46.74 66.72
CA LYS A 214 12.95 -47.13 65.98
C LYS A 214 13.10 -46.29 64.71
N THR A 215 14.28 -45.71 64.51
CA THR A 215 14.64 -45.00 63.27
C THR A 215 14.83 -46.01 62.15
N LYS A 216 13.91 -46.05 61.18
CA LYS A 216 14.05 -46.81 59.95
C LYS A 216 14.39 -45.86 58.80
N CYS A 217 15.42 -46.18 58.04
CA CYS A 217 15.82 -45.39 56.88
C CYS A 217 15.49 -46.13 55.60
N PHE A 218 14.91 -45.42 54.64
CA PHE A 218 14.55 -45.92 53.32
C PHE A 218 15.15 -44.99 52.26
N TRP A 219 15.48 -45.56 51.11
CA TRP A 219 15.82 -44.78 49.92
C TRP A 219 14.54 -44.46 49.17
N ILE A 220 14.34 -43.20 48.83
CA ILE A 220 13.24 -42.78 47.96
C ILE A 220 13.80 -42.10 46.71
N THR A 221 13.13 -42.32 45.58
CA THR A 221 13.47 -41.64 44.33
C THR A 221 12.98 -40.20 44.38
N VAL A 222 13.89 -39.26 44.11
CA VAL A 222 13.59 -37.87 43.81
C VAL A 222 13.79 -37.70 42.33
N SER A 223 12.82 -37.11 41.63
CA SER A 223 12.98 -36.78 40.22
C SER A 223 12.59 -35.34 39.96
N ARG A 224 13.28 -34.73 39.00
CA ARG A 224 12.91 -33.44 38.43
C ARG A 224 12.74 -33.61 36.93
N THR A 225 11.76 -32.92 36.39
CA THR A 225 11.48 -32.88 34.96
C THR A 225 11.56 -31.42 34.53
N ALA A 226 12.23 -31.17 33.40
CA ALA A 226 12.14 -29.91 32.70
C ALA A 226 11.58 -30.16 31.31
N SER A 227 10.70 -29.26 30.87
CA SER A 227 10.07 -29.32 29.56
C SER A 227 10.16 -27.95 28.90
N PHE A 228 10.29 -27.95 27.58
CA PHE A 228 10.16 -26.75 26.75
C PHE A 228 9.16 -27.02 25.63
N ALA A 229 8.17 -26.15 25.53
CA ALA A 229 7.15 -26.18 24.48
C ALA A 229 7.30 -24.88 23.66
N PRO A 230 7.77 -24.94 22.39
CA PRO A 230 7.83 -23.75 21.54
C PRO A 230 6.42 -23.22 21.26
N SER A 231 6.27 -21.90 21.23
CA SER A 231 5.03 -21.26 20.77
C SER A 231 5.04 -21.22 19.24
N ILE A 232 4.34 -22.18 18.64
CA ILE A 232 4.25 -22.32 17.18
C ILE A 232 3.08 -21.46 16.70
N LEU A 233 3.36 -20.56 15.76
CA LEU A 233 2.36 -19.70 15.13
C LEU A 233 1.52 -20.51 14.14
N ASP A 234 0.23 -20.20 14.11
CA ASP A 234 -0.62 -20.56 12.99
C ASP A 234 -0.22 -19.70 11.78
N PRO A 235 0.19 -20.29 10.64
CA PRO A 235 0.70 -19.56 9.48
C PRO A 235 -0.42 -18.89 8.67
N ASN A 236 -1.23 -18.07 9.34
CA ASN A 236 -2.29 -17.30 8.69
C ASN A 236 -1.69 -16.21 7.82
N ILE A 237 -2.11 -16.22 6.56
CA ILE A 237 -1.82 -15.20 5.56
C ILE A 237 -3.14 -14.65 5.03
N SER A 238 -3.17 -13.35 4.79
CA SER A 238 -4.25 -12.69 4.05
C SER A 238 -3.63 -11.82 2.96
N ILE A 239 -4.44 -11.38 2.01
CA ILE A 239 -3.99 -10.50 0.93
C ILE A 239 -5.00 -9.38 0.74
N ASN A 240 -4.49 -8.14 0.64
CA ASN A 240 -5.25 -7.01 0.17
C ASN A 240 -4.90 -6.74 -1.30
N VAL A 241 -5.91 -6.68 -2.17
CA VAL A 241 -5.73 -6.36 -3.59
C VAL A 241 -6.49 -5.08 -3.89
N THR A 242 -5.78 -4.01 -4.22
CA THR A 242 -6.37 -2.68 -4.39
C THR A 242 -5.92 -2.05 -5.71
N LYS A 243 -6.74 -1.16 -6.24
CA LYS A 243 -6.37 -0.27 -7.34
C LYS A 243 -5.87 1.05 -6.76
N GLU A 244 -4.74 1.55 -7.24
CA GLU A 244 -4.27 2.90 -6.88
C GLU A 244 -4.20 3.80 -8.09
N ASN A 245 -4.43 5.09 -7.86
CA ASN A 245 -4.44 6.08 -8.92
C ASN A 245 -3.00 6.41 -9.33
N LEU A 246 -2.78 6.51 -10.64
CA LEU A 246 -1.56 7.07 -11.22
C LEU A 246 -1.91 8.40 -11.89
N THR A 247 -0.88 9.15 -12.24
CA THR A 247 -0.98 10.39 -13.01
C THR A 247 -0.29 10.22 -14.36
N ASP A 248 -0.89 10.79 -15.40
CA ASP A 248 -0.29 10.81 -16.74
C ASP A 248 0.92 11.76 -16.80
N SER A 249 1.59 11.83 -17.95
CA SER A 249 2.73 12.70 -18.17
C SER A 249 2.42 14.20 -18.06
N ASP A 250 1.15 14.56 -18.15
CA ASP A 250 0.70 15.96 -18.09
C ASP A 250 0.19 16.32 -16.68
N GLY A 251 0.29 15.40 -15.72
CA GLY A 251 -0.03 15.62 -14.30
C GLY A 251 -1.43 15.16 -13.88
N TYR A 252 -2.27 14.71 -14.80
CA TYR A 252 -3.67 14.39 -14.49
C TYR A 252 -3.87 12.96 -14.03
N THR A 253 -4.81 12.76 -13.11
CA THR A 253 -5.18 11.41 -12.65
C THR A 253 -5.79 10.58 -13.79
N ILE A 254 -5.30 9.35 -13.99
CA ILE A 254 -5.72 8.47 -15.10
C ILE A 254 -6.97 7.63 -14.81
N ARG A 255 -7.57 7.78 -13.64
CA ARG A 255 -8.80 7.07 -13.28
C ARG A 255 -9.96 8.04 -13.26
N ASN A 256 -11.09 7.68 -13.85
CA ASN A 256 -12.30 8.48 -13.77
C ASN A 256 -12.83 8.51 -12.33
N LEU A 257 -13.61 9.53 -11.96
CA LEU A 257 -14.14 9.65 -10.60
C LEU A 257 -15.20 8.59 -10.28
N ASP A 258 -15.87 8.04 -11.30
CA ASP A 258 -16.74 6.86 -11.18
C ASP A 258 -15.97 5.54 -11.02
N GLY A 259 -14.64 5.60 -11.10
CA GLY A 259 -13.74 4.47 -10.93
C GLY A 259 -13.42 3.67 -12.20
N THR A 260 -13.95 4.07 -13.35
CA THR A 260 -13.68 3.49 -14.68
C THR A 260 -12.36 3.98 -15.27
N TYR A 261 -11.93 3.30 -16.34
CA TYR A 261 -10.72 3.60 -17.10
C TYR A 261 -11.06 3.67 -18.59
N TYR A 262 -10.42 4.57 -19.33
CA TYR A 262 -10.47 4.54 -20.79
C TYR A 262 -9.46 3.55 -21.36
N LEU A 263 -9.58 3.21 -22.65
CA LEU A 263 -8.52 2.51 -23.36
C LEU A 263 -7.19 3.27 -23.24
N TRP A 264 -6.10 2.52 -23.15
CA TRP A 264 -4.73 3.00 -22.90
C TRP A 264 -4.47 3.59 -21.52
N ASP A 265 -5.47 3.73 -20.65
CA ASP A 265 -5.22 4.08 -19.25
C ASP A 265 -4.57 2.89 -18.54
N ALA A 266 -3.48 3.18 -17.81
CA ALA A 266 -2.84 2.20 -16.96
C ALA A 266 -3.70 1.85 -15.74
N ILE A 267 -3.89 0.56 -15.48
CA ILE A 267 -4.60 0.06 -14.31
C ILE A 267 -3.58 -0.50 -13.34
N ASN A 268 -3.26 0.30 -12.30
CA ASN A 268 -2.30 -0.07 -11.29
C ASN A 268 -2.96 -0.90 -10.18
N VAL A 269 -2.75 -2.22 -10.23
CA VAL A 269 -3.23 -3.16 -9.22
C VAL A 269 -2.10 -3.53 -8.28
N ILE A 270 -2.30 -3.21 -7.00
CA ILE A 270 -1.38 -3.50 -5.91
C ILE A 270 -1.87 -4.72 -5.16
N HIS A 271 -0.94 -5.64 -4.87
CA HIS A 271 -1.18 -6.75 -3.97
C HIS A 271 -0.31 -6.60 -2.73
N TRP A 272 -0.92 -6.79 -1.56
CA TRP A 272 -0.28 -6.67 -0.27
C TRP A 272 -0.59 -7.90 0.59
N PRO A 273 0.24 -8.96 0.54
CA PRO A 273 0.10 -10.05 1.50
C PRO A 273 0.41 -9.54 2.91
N ILE A 274 -0.30 -10.06 3.90
CA ILE A 274 -0.17 -9.71 5.30
C ILE A 274 0.00 -10.99 6.11
N TYR A 275 1.16 -11.12 6.74
CA TYR A 275 1.50 -12.21 7.65
C TYR A 275 2.50 -11.73 8.70
N LYS A 276 2.63 -12.44 9.82
CA LYS A 276 3.51 -12.00 10.92
C LYS A 276 4.98 -12.08 10.51
N TRP A 277 5.77 -11.11 10.99
CA TRP A 277 7.22 -11.06 10.81
C TRP A 277 7.69 -10.93 9.35
N GLN A 278 6.79 -10.49 8.45
CA GLN A 278 7.01 -10.35 7.01
C GLN A 278 8.29 -9.59 6.66
N ASN A 279 8.56 -8.47 7.34
CA ASN A 279 9.74 -7.65 7.06
C ASN A 279 10.97 -8.07 7.88
N GLU A 280 10.82 -8.83 8.96
CA GLU A 280 11.92 -9.27 9.83
C GLU A 280 12.50 -10.61 9.40
N ARG A 281 11.70 -11.43 8.70
CA ARG A 281 12.04 -12.78 8.27
C ARG A 281 12.30 -12.90 6.77
N GLY A 282 12.56 -11.77 6.09
CA GLY A 282 13.00 -11.76 4.69
C GLY A 282 14.18 -12.71 4.47
N GLY A 283 14.10 -13.54 3.43
CA GLY A 283 15.08 -14.61 3.13
C GLY A 283 14.82 -15.95 3.83
N THR A 284 13.88 -16.01 4.78
CA THR A 284 13.39 -17.29 5.34
C THR A 284 11.91 -17.49 5.10
N LEU A 285 11.09 -16.45 5.27
CA LEU A 285 9.73 -16.43 4.76
C LEU A 285 9.78 -15.88 3.33
N GLU A 286 9.06 -16.53 2.43
CA GLU A 286 8.98 -16.14 1.02
C GLU A 286 7.53 -16.27 0.56
N THR A 287 7.09 -15.35 -0.28
CA THR A 287 5.79 -15.44 -0.96
C THR A 287 5.98 -15.77 -2.43
N LYS A 288 5.06 -16.54 -2.98
CA LYS A 288 4.93 -16.74 -4.41
C LYS A 288 3.56 -16.28 -4.88
N THR A 289 3.54 -15.25 -5.71
CA THR A 289 2.31 -14.69 -6.26
C THR A 289 1.99 -15.30 -7.61
N ILE A 290 0.76 -15.77 -7.79
CA ILE A 290 0.21 -16.32 -9.04
C ILE A 290 -0.97 -15.45 -9.43
N LYS A 291 -0.97 -14.95 -10.67
CA LYS A 291 -1.92 -13.96 -11.16
C LYS A 291 -2.76 -14.54 -12.28
N LYS A 292 -4.04 -14.25 -12.29
CA LYS A 292 -4.97 -14.56 -13.39
C LYS A 292 -5.69 -13.29 -13.80
N TYR A 293 -5.58 -12.96 -15.08
CA TYR A 293 -6.08 -11.73 -15.69
C TYR A 293 -6.28 -11.96 -17.18
N ASP A 294 -7.00 -11.04 -17.82
CA ASP A 294 -7.38 -11.08 -19.24
C ASP A 294 -6.91 -9.86 -20.05
N LEU A 295 -6.29 -8.87 -19.39
CA LEU A 295 -5.63 -7.73 -20.03
C LEU A 295 -4.12 -7.94 -20.23
N ALA A 296 -3.50 -7.12 -21.08
CA ALA A 296 -2.05 -7.12 -21.23
C ALA A 296 -1.37 -6.64 -19.94
N ASN A 297 -0.31 -7.34 -19.52
CA ASN A 297 0.58 -6.90 -18.45
C ASN A 297 1.72 -6.09 -19.08
N GLU A 298 1.84 -4.83 -18.69
CA GLU A 298 2.88 -3.93 -19.21
C GLU A 298 4.11 -3.90 -18.30
N LYS A 299 3.88 -3.90 -16.99
CA LYS A 299 4.96 -3.77 -16.00
C LYS A 299 4.57 -4.41 -14.67
N GLU A 300 5.54 -5.00 -14.01
CA GLU A 300 5.36 -5.71 -12.76
C GLU A 300 6.54 -5.48 -11.81
N PHE A 301 6.22 -5.44 -10.52
CA PHE A 301 7.21 -5.42 -9.46
C PHE A 301 6.70 -6.20 -8.26
N GLU A 302 7.58 -6.96 -7.60
CA GLU A 302 7.32 -7.65 -6.34
C GLU A 302 8.55 -7.57 -5.45
N CYS A 303 8.36 -7.17 -4.18
CA CYS A 303 9.46 -6.98 -3.24
C CYS A 303 9.95 -8.32 -2.69
N GLN A 304 11.06 -8.84 -3.24
CA GLN A 304 11.66 -10.12 -2.82
C GLN A 304 13.01 -9.93 -2.11
N LYS A 305 13.07 -8.96 -1.20
CA LYS A 305 14.29 -8.65 -0.43
C LYS A 305 14.67 -9.83 0.47
N LYS A 306 15.90 -10.33 0.31
CA LYS A 306 16.44 -11.46 1.12
C LYS A 306 16.87 -11.08 2.52
N SER A 307 16.99 -9.79 2.81
CA SER A 307 17.29 -9.27 4.14
C SER A 307 16.07 -8.59 4.73
N ALA A 308 16.08 -8.38 6.05
CA ALA A 308 15.01 -7.67 6.72
C ALA A 308 14.78 -6.26 6.14
N GLY A 309 13.50 -5.88 6.05
CA GLY A 309 13.03 -4.55 5.66
C GLY A 309 12.18 -4.54 4.38
N THR A 310 11.85 -3.34 3.96
CA THR A 310 10.99 -3.03 2.80
C THR A 310 11.80 -2.76 1.52
N CYS A 311 11.11 -2.66 0.39
CA CYS A 311 11.63 -2.19 -0.89
C CYS A 311 11.05 -0.83 -1.25
N ASP A 312 11.91 0.15 -1.53
CA ASP A 312 11.50 1.40 -2.16
C ASP A 312 11.46 1.20 -3.68
N TYR A 313 10.34 1.52 -4.31
CA TYR A 313 10.16 1.34 -5.75
C TYR A 313 9.60 2.61 -6.39
N THR A 314 10.18 3.01 -7.52
CA THR A 314 9.65 4.07 -8.38
C THR A 314 9.23 3.46 -9.71
N LEU A 315 7.94 3.55 -10.01
CA LEU A 315 7.38 3.19 -11.30
C LEU A 315 7.72 4.29 -12.30
N GLU A 316 8.63 3.96 -13.22
CA GLU A 316 8.89 4.75 -14.42
C GLU A 316 8.26 4.05 -15.62
N HIS A 317 7.29 4.68 -16.28
CA HIS A 317 6.61 4.11 -17.44
C HIS A 317 6.31 5.22 -18.43
N ASN A 318 6.30 4.89 -19.73
CA ASN A 318 5.98 5.87 -20.76
C ASN A 318 4.58 6.44 -20.50
N HIS A 319 4.42 7.76 -20.71
CA HIS A 319 3.16 8.49 -20.54
C HIS A 319 2.61 8.57 -19.10
N LEU A 320 3.39 8.16 -18.10
CA LEU A 320 3.05 8.29 -16.69
C LEU A 320 4.09 9.14 -15.97
N ALA A 321 3.63 9.99 -15.04
CA ALA A 321 4.56 10.64 -14.13
C ALA A 321 5.19 9.60 -13.18
N PRO A 322 6.44 9.81 -12.73
CA PRO A 322 7.08 8.90 -11.79
C PRO A 322 6.23 8.72 -10.52
N TRP A 323 5.97 7.47 -10.17
CA TRP A 323 5.15 7.14 -9.00
C TRP A 323 5.95 6.25 -8.04
N SER A 324 6.16 6.72 -6.81
CA SER A 324 6.99 6.03 -5.82
C SER A 324 6.16 5.43 -4.69
N LYS A 325 6.50 4.22 -4.28
CA LYS A 325 5.91 3.55 -3.12
C LYS A 325 6.88 2.60 -2.43
N VAL A 326 6.69 2.45 -1.12
CA VAL A 326 7.39 1.47 -0.29
C VAL A 326 6.55 0.20 -0.21
N PHE A 327 7.17 -0.95 -0.46
CA PHE A 327 6.52 -2.26 -0.42
C PHE A 327 7.10 -3.15 0.69
N ASP A 328 6.22 -3.77 1.47
CA ASP A 328 6.58 -4.85 2.38
C ASP A 328 7.04 -6.10 1.60
N HIS A 329 7.73 -7.01 2.27
CA HIS A 329 8.22 -8.24 1.64
C HIS A 329 7.06 -9.09 1.06
N GLY A 330 7.12 -9.38 -0.24
CA GLY A 330 6.07 -10.09 -0.98
C GLY A 330 4.93 -9.19 -1.50
N ALA A 331 4.90 -7.92 -1.13
CA ALA A 331 3.99 -6.95 -1.72
C ALA A 331 4.54 -6.45 -3.05
N GLY A 332 3.65 -5.97 -3.92
CA GLY A 332 4.03 -5.48 -5.23
C GLY A 332 2.89 -4.88 -6.03
N LEU A 333 3.17 -4.57 -7.28
CA LEU A 333 2.22 -4.01 -8.22
C LEU A 333 2.28 -4.71 -9.57
N THR A 334 1.17 -4.64 -10.29
CA THR A 334 1.10 -4.96 -11.72
C THR A 334 0.35 -3.83 -12.42
N ILE A 335 0.89 -3.36 -13.55
CA ILE A 335 0.23 -2.44 -14.47
C ILE A 335 -0.42 -3.26 -15.59
N TYR A 336 -1.74 -3.12 -15.70
CA TYR A 336 -2.53 -3.68 -16.79
C TYR A 336 -2.98 -2.59 -17.74
N ASN A 337 -3.11 -2.92 -19.03
CA ASN A 337 -3.61 -1.99 -20.03
C ASN A 337 -4.51 -2.68 -21.06
N GLY A 338 -5.62 -2.04 -21.42
CA GLY A 338 -6.47 -2.41 -22.54
C GLY A 338 -6.10 -1.59 -23.76
N THR A 339 -5.74 -2.26 -24.86
CA THR A 339 -5.15 -1.58 -26.04
C THR A 339 -6.05 -1.59 -27.27
N SER A 340 -7.19 -2.27 -27.19
CA SER A 340 -8.12 -2.40 -28.31
C SER A 340 -9.57 -2.44 -27.85
N GLU A 341 -10.52 -2.12 -28.74
CA GLU A 341 -11.95 -2.11 -28.42
C GLU A 341 -12.50 -3.46 -27.92
N LYS A 342 -11.84 -4.58 -28.22
CA LYS A 342 -12.21 -5.90 -27.69
C LYS A 342 -11.97 -6.03 -26.17
N ASP A 343 -11.14 -5.14 -25.62
CA ASP A 343 -10.76 -5.05 -24.21
C ASP A 343 -11.70 -4.08 -23.46
N LEU A 344 -12.82 -3.66 -24.08
CA LEU A 344 -13.87 -2.91 -23.39
C LEU A 344 -14.75 -3.86 -22.56
N GLY A 345 -15.17 -3.40 -21.38
CA GLY A 345 -16.02 -4.17 -20.46
C GLY A 345 -15.36 -4.42 -19.11
N ALA A 346 -15.95 -5.34 -18.35
CA ALA A 346 -15.51 -5.70 -17.02
C ALA A 346 -14.36 -6.70 -17.04
N HIS A 347 -13.28 -6.38 -16.33
CA HIS A 347 -12.10 -7.22 -16.16
C HIS A 347 -11.92 -7.59 -14.68
N SER A 348 -11.39 -8.80 -14.44
CA SER A 348 -11.14 -9.30 -13.09
C SER A 348 -9.69 -9.73 -12.93
N PHE A 349 -9.03 -9.20 -11.91
CA PHE A 349 -7.64 -9.50 -11.57
C PHE A 349 -7.62 -10.34 -10.30
N GLN A 350 -7.22 -11.60 -10.43
CA GLN A 350 -7.18 -12.55 -9.31
C GLN A 350 -5.73 -12.84 -8.95
N TYR A 351 -5.43 -12.76 -7.66
CA TYR A 351 -4.12 -13.00 -7.10
C TYR A 351 -4.23 -14.14 -6.09
N ARG A 352 -3.36 -15.14 -6.23
CA ARG A 352 -3.14 -16.19 -5.24
C ARG A 352 -1.72 -16.04 -4.71
N VAL A 353 -1.56 -15.99 -3.40
CA VAL A 353 -0.25 -15.91 -2.74
C VAL A 353 -0.05 -17.14 -1.89
N ASP A 354 1.01 -17.86 -2.21
CA ASP A 354 1.47 -19.03 -1.45
C ASP A 354 2.61 -18.57 -0.53
N LEU A 355 2.52 -18.87 0.78
CA LEU A 355 3.54 -18.56 1.78
C LEU A 355 4.43 -19.78 2.02
N PHE A 356 5.73 -19.56 2.04
CA PHE A 356 6.74 -20.58 2.30
C PHE A 356 7.63 -20.16 3.47
N ASN A 357 8.15 -21.15 4.20
CA ASN A 357 9.25 -20.99 5.15
C ASN A 357 10.40 -21.89 4.72
N ILE A 358 11.48 -21.30 4.21
CA ILE A 358 12.69 -21.98 3.74
C ILE A 358 12.31 -23.04 2.69
N GLY A 359 11.55 -22.60 1.68
CA GLY A 359 11.06 -23.45 0.59
C GLY A 359 9.95 -24.45 0.95
N ARG A 360 9.53 -24.53 2.22
CA ARG A 360 8.45 -25.41 2.66
C ARG A 360 7.12 -24.66 2.66
N TYR A 361 6.13 -25.18 1.96
CA TYR A 361 4.80 -24.56 1.86
C TYR A 361 4.12 -24.51 3.24
N LEU A 362 3.55 -23.36 3.58
CA LEU A 362 2.82 -23.15 4.83
C LEU A 362 1.33 -22.98 4.59
N ASN A 363 0.94 -22.01 3.77
CA ASN A 363 -0.45 -21.64 3.57
C ASN A 363 -0.65 -20.86 2.26
N THR A 364 -1.90 -20.67 1.85
CA THR A 364 -2.27 -19.92 0.66
C THR A 364 -3.44 -18.99 0.96
N THR A 365 -3.50 -17.86 0.26
CA THR A 365 -4.64 -16.96 0.25
C THR A 365 -4.89 -16.47 -1.16
N SER A 366 -6.11 -16.04 -1.44
CA SER A 366 -6.44 -15.37 -2.69
C SER A 366 -7.23 -14.10 -2.45
N GLY A 367 -7.05 -13.13 -3.34
CA GLY A 367 -7.81 -11.89 -3.38
C GLY A 367 -8.04 -11.48 -4.83
N SER A 368 -8.99 -10.58 -5.05
CA SER A 368 -9.27 -10.09 -6.39
C SER A 368 -9.75 -8.64 -6.36
N THR A 369 -9.55 -7.96 -7.48
CA THR A 369 -10.19 -6.68 -7.77
C THR A 369 -10.68 -6.70 -9.21
N ASP A 370 -11.51 -5.73 -9.57
CA ASP A 370 -12.11 -5.58 -10.89
C ASP A 370 -11.68 -4.27 -11.55
N ALA A 371 -11.93 -4.08 -12.84
CA ALA A 371 -11.91 -2.76 -13.47
C ALA A 371 -12.91 -2.75 -14.63
N LEU A 372 -13.46 -1.58 -14.93
CA LEU A 372 -14.33 -1.39 -16.09
C LEU A 372 -13.61 -0.47 -17.07
N LEU A 373 -13.32 -1.00 -18.26
CA LEU A 373 -12.75 -0.25 -19.38
C LEU A 373 -13.88 0.23 -20.28
N VAL A 374 -13.89 1.53 -20.54
CA VAL A 374 -14.93 2.19 -21.33
C VAL A 374 -14.33 2.95 -22.50
N ARG A 375 -15.13 3.16 -23.54
CA ARG A 375 -14.73 3.97 -24.68
C ARG A 375 -14.67 5.46 -24.32
N TYR A 376 -13.74 6.19 -24.91
CA TYR A 376 -13.69 7.65 -24.80
C TYR A 376 -14.61 8.31 -25.82
N ASP A 377 -15.67 8.97 -25.35
CA ASP A 377 -16.70 9.61 -26.18
C ASP A 377 -17.26 10.84 -25.46
N PRO A 378 -16.51 11.94 -25.38
CA PRO A 378 -16.86 13.10 -24.55
C PRO A 378 -17.93 13.98 -25.20
N VAL A 379 -18.79 14.60 -24.39
CA VAL A 379 -19.90 15.45 -24.86
C VAL A 379 -19.71 16.89 -24.42
N TYR A 380 -19.66 17.79 -25.40
CA TYR A 380 -19.40 19.21 -25.20
C TYR A 380 -20.47 20.10 -25.83
N GLU A 381 -20.67 21.25 -25.23
CA GLU A 381 -21.24 22.43 -25.87
C GLU A 381 -20.26 23.59 -25.78
N ASN A 382 -20.11 24.33 -26.87
CA ASN A 382 -19.12 25.38 -27.00
C ASN A 382 -19.76 26.76 -27.21
N TYR A 383 -19.08 27.78 -26.71
CA TYR A 383 -19.51 29.16 -26.74
C TYR A 383 -18.32 30.05 -27.13
N PRO A 384 -17.97 30.13 -28.43
CA PRO A 384 -16.86 30.94 -28.90
C PRO A 384 -17.16 32.44 -28.77
N TYR A 385 -16.16 33.23 -28.37
CA TYR A 385 -16.27 34.68 -28.21
C TYR A 385 -14.94 35.41 -28.35
N ASN A 386 -15.03 36.73 -28.50
CA ASN A 386 -13.87 37.63 -28.44
C ASN A 386 -13.65 38.16 -27.05
N MET A 387 -12.42 38.06 -26.55
CA MET A 387 -12.02 38.86 -25.40
C MET A 387 -12.04 40.34 -25.75
N LEU A 388 -12.62 41.16 -24.87
CA LEU A 388 -12.61 42.61 -25.06
C LEU A 388 -11.32 43.24 -24.53
N GLU A 389 -10.91 44.34 -25.16
CA GLU A 389 -9.79 45.16 -24.70
C GLU A 389 -10.23 46.61 -24.51
N ASP A 390 -10.03 47.13 -23.30
CA ASP A 390 -10.26 48.53 -22.98
C ASP A 390 -9.11 49.39 -23.55
N ASN A 391 -9.42 50.65 -23.89
CA ASN A 391 -8.46 51.66 -24.37
C ASN A 391 -7.73 51.35 -25.70
N HIS A 392 -8.21 50.39 -26.49
CA HIS A 392 -7.68 50.06 -27.82
C HIS A 392 -8.60 50.54 -28.95
N TRP A 393 -8.05 50.66 -30.16
CA TRP A 393 -8.80 51.07 -31.36
C TRP A 393 -9.84 50.02 -31.80
N TRP A 394 -9.79 48.82 -31.27
CA TRP A 394 -10.82 47.80 -31.44
C TRP A 394 -11.27 47.42 -30.04
N ALA A 395 -12.59 47.31 -29.80
CA ALA A 395 -13.06 46.92 -28.47
C ALA A 395 -12.92 45.41 -28.22
N TYR A 396 -12.50 44.64 -29.23
CA TYR A 396 -12.08 43.26 -29.11
C TYR A 396 -10.55 43.18 -29.29
N GLY A 397 -9.91 42.29 -28.54
CA GLY A 397 -8.48 42.02 -28.65
C GLY A 397 -8.14 41.06 -29.79
N ASN A 398 -6.87 40.68 -29.89
CA ASN A 398 -6.37 39.60 -30.76
C ASN A 398 -6.50 38.20 -30.12
N ARG A 399 -7.40 38.06 -29.14
CA ARG A 399 -7.55 36.89 -28.29
C ARG A 399 -8.94 36.27 -28.46
N PRO A 400 -9.11 35.32 -29.39
CA PRO A 400 -10.30 34.49 -29.42
C PRO A 400 -10.30 33.56 -28.21
N ALA A 401 -11.48 33.36 -27.61
CA ALA A 401 -11.68 32.49 -26.47
C ALA A 401 -12.91 31.60 -26.71
N VAL A 402 -12.96 30.48 -26.01
CA VAL A 402 -14.10 29.57 -26.00
C VAL A 402 -14.42 29.18 -24.57
N ALA A 403 -15.68 29.36 -24.17
CA ALA A 403 -16.22 28.72 -22.98
C ALA A 403 -16.82 27.37 -23.39
N LEU A 404 -16.61 26.37 -22.54
CA LEU A 404 -17.04 25.00 -22.76
C LEU A 404 -17.91 24.55 -21.60
N HIS A 405 -19.01 23.89 -21.94
CA HIS A 405 -19.77 23.07 -21.01
C HIS A 405 -19.51 21.60 -21.36
N TYR A 406 -18.83 20.90 -20.47
CA TYR A 406 -18.62 19.47 -20.58
C TYR A 406 -19.73 18.74 -19.82
N TYR A 407 -20.47 17.88 -20.51
CA TYR A 407 -21.58 17.12 -19.91
C TYR A 407 -21.15 15.78 -19.31
N GLY A 408 -19.94 15.31 -19.63
CA GLY A 408 -19.48 13.95 -19.32
C GLY A 408 -19.15 13.16 -20.59
N SER A 409 -18.98 11.85 -20.45
CA SER A 409 -18.73 10.95 -21.60
C SER A 409 -19.86 9.94 -21.76
N HIS A 410 -20.25 9.67 -23.01
CA HIS A 410 -21.14 8.56 -23.33
C HIS A 410 -20.56 7.20 -22.95
N GLY A 411 -19.24 7.08 -22.91
CA GLY A 411 -18.61 5.80 -22.64
C GLY A 411 -18.82 4.79 -23.75
N GLY A 412 -19.03 3.56 -23.33
CA GLY A 412 -19.33 2.43 -24.19
C GLY A 412 -18.55 1.18 -23.77
N GLY A 413 -19.17 0.04 -24.01
CA GLY A 413 -18.68 -1.28 -23.63
C GLY A 413 -19.87 -2.20 -23.35
N PRO A 414 -19.68 -3.54 -23.35
CA PRO A 414 -20.76 -4.48 -23.07
C PRO A 414 -21.35 -4.34 -21.66
N ASP A 415 -20.54 -3.89 -20.70
CA ASP A 415 -20.88 -3.78 -19.28
C ASP A 415 -21.09 -2.33 -18.80
N ASP A 416 -21.04 -1.35 -19.71
CA ASP A 416 -21.23 0.07 -19.40
C ASP A 416 -22.71 0.47 -19.54
N SER A 417 -23.24 1.23 -18.58
CA SER A 417 -24.63 1.67 -18.65
C SER A 417 -24.80 2.77 -19.71
N ALA A 418 -25.90 2.71 -20.47
CA ALA A 418 -26.21 3.74 -21.47
C ALA A 418 -26.49 5.10 -20.81
N GLY A 419 -26.02 6.18 -21.43
CA GLY A 419 -26.26 7.55 -20.97
C GLY A 419 -25.03 8.44 -21.13
N ILE A 420 -25.05 9.61 -20.51
CA ILE A 420 -23.87 10.46 -20.32
C ILE A 420 -23.43 10.28 -18.87
N HIS A 421 -22.16 9.96 -18.66
CA HIS A 421 -21.56 9.81 -17.33
C HIS A 421 -20.78 11.06 -16.97
N ASP A 422 -21.34 11.84 -16.04
CA ASP A 422 -20.84 13.13 -15.59
C ASP A 422 -19.54 13.04 -14.79
N LEU A 423 -19.20 11.90 -14.20
CA LEU A 423 -17.97 11.69 -13.42
C LEU A 423 -16.77 11.19 -14.24
N ARG A 424 -16.91 11.09 -15.56
CA ARG A 424 -15.81 10.70 -16.44
C ARG A 424 -15.07 11.92 -16.95
N ARG A 425 -13.77 11.77 -17.13
CA ARG A 425 -12.90 12.91 -17.46
C ARG A 425 -12.74 13.09 -18.97
N SER A 426 -12.33 14.27 -19.39
CA SER A 426 -12.00 14.57 -20.79
C SER A 426 -10.85 15.55 -20.88
N LYS A 427 -9.85 15.20 -21.69
CA LYS A 427 -8.59 15.93 -21.81
C LYS A 427 -8.58 16.79 -23.06
N ILE A 428 -8.09 18.01 -22.97
CA ILE A 428 -7.82 18.88 -24.11
C ILE A 428 -6.35 19.25 -24.05
N ASN A 429 -5.58 18.78 -25.02
CA ASN A 429 -4.13 18.99 -25.10
C ASN A 429 -3.64 19.22 -26.55
N GLY A 430 -4.59 19.55 -27.43
CA GLY A 430 -4.34 19.91 -28.82
C GLY A 430 -5.48 20.73 -29.38
N PHE A 431 -5.22 21.39 -30.50
CA PHE A 431 -6.22 22.06 -31.31
C PHE A 431 -5.73 22.15 -32.76
N ASP A 432 -6.67 22.17 -33.69
CA ASP A 432 -6.43 22.47 -35.10
C ASP A 432 -7.26 23.71 -35.49
N TYR A 433 -6.77 24.50 -36.43
CA TYR A 433 -7.45 25.72 -36.85
C TYR A 433 -7.19 26.08 -38.30
N THR A 434 -8.18 26.71 -38.92
CA THR A 434 -8.07 27.32 -40.24
C THR A 434 -8.64 28.73 -40.20
N GLY A 435 -7.77 29.71 -40.34
CA GLY A 435 -8.16 31.11 -40.50
C GLY A 435 -8.41 31.45 -41.97
N TYR A 436 -9.54 32.11 -42.25
CA TYR A 436 -9.81 32.67 -43.57
C TYR A 436 -10.56 33.99 -43.47
N ALA A 437 -10.45 34.78 -44.52
CA ALA A 437 -11.12 36.05 -44.66
C ALA A 437 -11.83 36.16 -46.02
N PHE A 438 -12.70 37.15 -46.17
CA PHE A 438 -13.34 37.47 -47.44
C PHE A 438 -12.93 38.85 -47.96
N ASP A 439 -12.43 38.88 -49.19
CA ASP A 439 -12.17 40.08 -49.98
C ASP A 439 -13.12 40.10 -51.20
N PRO A 440 -14.06 41.05 -51.23
CA PRO A 440 -15.46 40.95 -50.80
C PRO A 440 -16.25 39.67 -51.14
N VAL A 441 -15.74 38.81 -52.02
CA VAL A 441 -16.39 37.54 -52.41
C VAL A 441 -15.41 36.35 -52.39
N ASN A 442 -14.10 36.62 -52.50
CA ASN A 442 -13.08 35.58 -52.55
C ASN A 442 -12.65 35.19 -51.12
N LYS A 443 -12.71 33.89 -50.83
CA LYS A 443 -12.13 33.32 -49.61
C LYS A 443 -10.60 33.35 -49.71
N VAL A 444 -9.96 34.06 -48.79
CA VAL A 444 -8.50 34.18 -48.67
C VAL A 444 -8.08 33.47 -47.39
N PHE A 445 -7.21 32.47 -47.50
CA PHE A 445 -6.65 31.81 -46.31
C PHE A 445 -5.60 32.71 -45.64
N LEU A 446 -5.61 32.71 -44.32
CA LEU A 446 -4.77 33.57 -43.51
C LEU A 446 -3.59 32.76 -42.98
N ASN A 447 -2.38 33.27 -43.20
CA ASN A 447 -1.13 32.61 -42.79
C ASN A 447 -0.65 33.05 -41.39
N GLU A 448 -1.59 33.38 -40.51
CA GLU A 448 -1.29 33.74 -39.12
C GLU A 448 -1.23 32.47 -38.25
N ILE A 449 -0.37 32.47 -37.24
CA ILE A 449 -0.24 31.33 -36.32
C ILE A 449 -1.08 31.58 -35.07
N MET A 450 -2.01 30.67 -34.78
CA MET A 450 -2.77 30.64 -33.53
C MET A 450 -2.03 29.82 -32.48
N THR A 451 -1.95 30.33 -31.26
CA THR A 451 -1.34 29.64 -30.11
C THR A 451 -2.33 29.53 -28.97
N TRP A 452 -2.25 28.44 -28.19
CA TRP A 452 -2.90 28.37 -26.87
C TRP A 452 -2.25 29.43 -25.97
N ASN A 453 -3.05 30.23 -25.27
CA ASN A 453 -2.56 31.29 -24.39
C ASN A 453 -2.74 30.93 -22.92
N SER A 454 -3.92 30.44 -22.56
CA SER A 454 -4.27 30.05 -21.19
C SER A 454 -5.55 29.23 -21.15
N ALA A 455 -5.77 28.52 -20.05
CA ALA A 455 -7.04 27.86 -19.73
C ALA A 455 -7.41 28.16 -18.28
N GLU A 456 -8.69 28.36 -18.00
CA GLU A 456 -9.17 28.80 -16.69
C GLU A 456 -10.51 28.15 -16.35
N SER A 457 -10.75 27.87 -15.06
CA SER A 457 -12.07 27.50 -14.57
C SER A 457 -12.97 28.74 -14.47
N ILE A 458 -14.26 28.57 -14.77
CA ILE A 458 -15.23 29.68 -14.70
C ILE A 458 -15.71 29.84 -13.25
N LEU A 459 -15.46 31.01 -12.67
CA LEU A 459 -15.88 31.35 -11.30
C LEU A 459 -17.15 32.19 -11.31
N GLN A 460 -18.15 31.79 -10.51
CA GLN A 460 -19.36 32.57 -10.31
C GLN A 460 -19.06 33.83 -9.48
N ARG A 461 -19.33 35.02 -10.02
CA ARG A 461 -19.40 36.24 -9.22
C ARG A 461 -20.82 36.44 -8.71
N LEU A 462 -20.96 36.58 -7.39
CA LEU A 462 -22.24 36.71 -6.65
C LEU A 462 -23.11 37.91 -7.08
N GLU A 463 -22.61 38.83 -7.91
CA GLU A 463 -23.30 40.07 -8.28
C GLU A 463 -24.04 40.00 -9.63
N ASP A 464 -23.94 38.89 -10.38
CA ASP A 464 -24.46 38.83 -11.74
C ASP A 464 -25.94 38.45 -11.83
N ARG A 465 -26.72 39.35 -12.46
CA ARG A 465 -28.18 39.24 -12.65
C ARG A 465 -28.59 38.24 -13.74
N CYS A 466 -27.65 37.59 -14.44
CA CYS A 466 -27.95 36.77 -15.62
C CYS A 466 -28.44 35.34 -15.31
N ASN A 467 -28.20 34.73 -14.12
CA ASN A 467 -28.94 33.53 -13.65
C ASN A 467 -28.60 33.12 -12.22
N LYS A 468 -29.63 32.73 -11.44
CA LYS A 468 -29.50 32.11 -10.10
C LYS A 468 -29.40 30.58 -10.12
N GLU A 469 -29.49 29.94 -11.29
CA GLU A 469 -29.74 28.49 -11.41
C GLU A 469 -28.56 27.66 -11.92
N VAL A 470 -27.46 28.28 -12.39
CA VAL A 470 -26.26 27.54 -12.84
C VAL A 470 -25.22 27.55 -11.71
N ASN A 471 -24.87 26.35 -11.22
CA ASN A 471 -23.83 26.17 -10.21
C ASN A 471 -22.50 25.84 -10.91
N PHE A 472 -21.55 26.77 -10.85
CA PHE A 472 -20.21 26.57 -11.40
C PHE A 472 -19.32 25.89 -10.35
N ASP A 473 -18.87 24.67 -10.63
CA ASP A 473 -17.90 23.97 -9.80
C ASP A 473 -16.50 24.15 -10.37
N PRO A 474 -15.64 25.01 -9.79
CA PRO A 474 -14.29 25.22 -10.30
C PRO A 474 -13.42 23.96 -10.23
N ALA A 475 -13.78 22.97 -9.40
CA ALA A 475 -13.08 21.70 -9.34
C ALA A 475 -13.44 20.74 -10.49
N SER A 476 -14.30 21.15 -11.44
CA SER A 476 -14.57 20.34 -12.64
C SER A 476 -13.48 20.46 -13.69
N PHE A 477 -12.68 21.54 -13.66
CA PHE A 477 -11.71 21.88 -14.71
C PHE A 477 -10.35 22.17 -14.10
N GLU A 478 -9.38 21.30 -14.40
CA GLU A 478 -8.00 21.38 -13.95
C GLU A 478 -7.10 21.81 -15.11
N VAL A 479 -6.09 22.61 -14.78
CA VAL A 479 -5.09 23.13 -15.73
C VAL A 479 -3.72 22.94 -15.09
N GLU A 480 -2.87 22.20 -15.78
CA GLU A 480 -1.48 21.99 -15.41
C GLU A 480 -0.59 22.84 -16.32
N GLU A 481 0.12 23.79 -15.72
CA GLU A 481 1.13 24.58 -16.42
C GLU A 481 2.37 23.72 -16.65
N ASN A 482 2.58 23.28 -17.88
CA ASN A 482 3.76 22.49 -18.20
C ASN A 482 5.02 23.37 -18.05
N THR A 483 5.90 23.02 -17.11
CA THR A 483 7.14 23.76 -16.79
C THR A 483 8.09 23.94 -17.99
N ASN A 484 7.83 23.28 -19.11
CA ASN A 484 8.63 23.33 -20.33
C ASN A 484 8.03 24.20 -21.45
N ASN A 485 7.01 25.04 -21.19
CA ASN A 485 6.54 26.11 -22.10
C ASN A 485 6.04 25.68 -23.51
N GLU A 486 5.85 24.39 -23.81
CA GLU A 486 5.55 23.97 -25.20
C GLU A 486 4.12 23.48 -25.45
N LYS A 487 3.35 23.05 -24.43
CA LYS A 487 1.95 22.64 -24.61
C LYS A 487 1.14 22.89 -23.35
N ASP A 488 0.16 23.78 -23.44
CA ASP A 488 -0.90 23.90 -22.46
C ASP A 488 -1.83 22.68 -22.59
N SER A 489 -2.20 22.09 -21.46
CA SER A 489 -3.22 21.04 -21.39
C SER A 489 -4.23 21.42 -20.32
N ALA A 490 -5.48 21.07 -20.55
CA ALA A 490 -6.54 21.16 -19.56
C ALA A 490 -7.32 19.85 -19.49
N MET A 491 -7.92 19.58 -18.34
CA MET A 491 -8.72 18.38 -18.10
C MET A 491 -10.03 18.76 -17.42
N PHE A 492 -11.14 18.33 -18.01
CA PHE A 492 -12.38 18.20 -17.27
C PHE A 492 -12.31 16.92 -16.45
N VAL A 493 -12.20 16.98 -15.12
CA VAL A 493 -12.20 15.79 -14.26
C VAL A 493 -13.60 15.20 -14.04
N LYS A 494 -14.62 16.01 -14.32
CA LYS A 494 -16.05 15.69 -14.35
C LYS A 494 -16.80 16.77 -15.14
N SER A 495 -18.09 16.58 -15.34
CA SER A 495 -18.99 17.57 -15.94
C SER A 495 -18.88 18.92 -15.25
N GLY A 496 -18.87 19.98 -16.05
CA GLY A 496 -18.80 21.35 -15.59
C GLY A 496 -18.31 22.29 -16.67
N TYR A 497 -17.75 23.43 -16.25
CA TYR A 497 -17.44 24.54 -17.14
C TYR A 497 -15.97 24.92 -17.08
N GLY A 498 -15.41 25.22 -18.25
CA GLY A 498 -14.02 25.66 -18.40
C GLY A 498 -13.91 26.60 -19.59
N LYS A 499 -12.82 27.36 -19.63
CA LYS A 499 -12.55 28.34 -20.69
C LYS A 499 -11.14 28.15 -21.20
N ILE A 500 -10.97 28.28 -22.50
CA ILE A 500 -9.66 28.27 -23.18
C ILE A 500 -9.52 29.58 -23.95
N ILE A 501 -8.38 30.25 -23.76
CA ILE A 501 -8.01 31.49 -24.44
C ILE A 501 -6.87 31.18 -25.40
N PHE A 502 -6.97 31.73 -26.60
CA PHE A 502 -5.94 31.64 -27.61
C PHE A 502 -5.40 33.03 -27.96
N SER A 503 -4.27 33.05 -28.64
CA SER A 503 -3.71 34.23 -29.28
C SER A 503 -3.70 34.03 -30.79
N TYR A 504 -4.29 34.96 -31.53
CA TYR A 504 -4.28 34.96 -32.99
C TYR A 504 -3.97 36.36 -33.51
N PRO A 505 -2.74 36.64 -34.01
CA PRO A 505 -2.22 38.00 -34.26
C PRO A 505 -2.79 38.66 -35.53
N ILE A 506 -4.09 38.50 -35.78
CA ILE A 506 -4.74 38.87 -37.03
C ILE A 506 -4.98 40.37 -37.23
N LEU A 507 -4.81 41.18 -36.19
CA LEU A 507 -5.16 42.59 -36.21
C LEU A 507 -4.41 43.36 -37.30
N HIS A 508 -3.12 43.04 -37.49
CA HIS A 508 -2.31 43.64 -38.55
C HIS A 508 -2.86 43.31 -39.94
N THR A 509 -3.21 42.04 -40.14
CA THR A 509 -3.69 41.51 -41.42
C THR A 509 -5.07 42.08 -41.79
N ILE A 510 -5.98 42.23 -40.83
CA ILE A 510 -7.27 42.92 -41.04
C ILE A 510 -7.06 44.37 -41.46
N LEU A 511 -6.16 45.10 -40.77
CA LEU A 511 -5.92 46.52 -41.04
C LEU A 511 -5.26 46.78 -42.40
N LYS A 512 -4.38 45.88 -42.83
CA LYS A 512 -3.63 46.02 -44.08
C LYS A 512 -4.48 45.67 -45.30
N GLU A 513 -5.16 44.53 -45.28
CA GLU A 513 -5.80 43.94 -46.46
C GLU A 513 -7.30 44.32 -46.58
N ARG A 514 -7.89 44.96 -45.56
CA ARG A 514 -9.28 45.46 -45.55
C ARG A 514 -10.35 44.39 -45.81
N PHE A 515 -10.18 43.21 -45.23
CA PHE A 515 -11.18 42.13 -45.31
C PHE A 515 -12.54 42.50 -44.72
N HIS A 516 -13.61 41.95 -45.29
CA HIS A 516 -15.00 42.17 -44.84
C HIS A 516 -15.39 41.30 -43.65
N ASP A 517 -15.02 40.02 -43.70
CA ASP A 517 -15.25 39.02 -42.66
C ASP A 517 -13.97 38.24 -42.44
N VAL A 518 -13.67 37.94 -41.18
CA VAL A 518 -12.59 37.05 -40.81
C VAL A 518 -13.15 35.98 -39.90
N THR A 519 -12.97 34.73 -40.30
CA THR A 519 -13.45 33.55 -39.60
C THR A 519 -12.28 32.64 -39.25
N ILE A 520 -12.35 32.03 -38.07
CA ILE A 520 -11.47 30.95 -37.64
C ILE A 520 -12.36 29.73 -37.45
N ASP A 521 -12.16 28.70 -38.25
CA ASP A 521 -12.68 27.36 -37.94
C ASP A 521 -11.67 26.72 -36.97
N ASN A 522 -12.12 26.21 -35.83
CA ASN A 522 -11.27 25.64 -34.78
C ASN A 522 -11.86 24.30 -34.29
N SER A 523 -10.97 23.33 -34.07
CA SER A 523 -11.28 22.02 -33.52
C SER A 523 -10.42 21.79 -32.30
N LEU A 524 -11.03 21.63 -31.11
CA LEU A 524 -10.29 21.20 -29.93
C LEU A 524 -10.08 19.69 -29.97
N GLN A 525 -8.92 19.25 -29.49
CA GLN A 525 -8.48 17.86 -29.63
C GLN A 525 -8.01 17.25 -28.31
N SER A 526 -8.31 15.96 -28.16
CA SER A 526 -7.61 15.05 -27.27
C SER A 526 -6.60 14.25 -28.07
N VAL A 527 -5.32 14.44 -27.79
CA VAL A 527 -4.19 13.78 -28.46
C VAL A 527 -3.60 12.74 -27.52
N HIS A 528 -3.40 11.52 -28.03
CA HIS A 528 -2.90 10.35 -27.29
C HIS A 528 -3.67 10.09 -26.00
N PHE A 529 -5.00 10.12 -26.06
CA PHE A 529 -5.88 9.99 -24.90
C PHE A 529 -7.07 9.05 -25.18
N GLY A 530 -7.41 8.22 -24.19
CA GLY A 530 -8.59 7.38 -24.21
C GLY A 530 -8.67 6.41 -25.39
N GLY A 531 -7.54 5.84 -25.83
CA GLY A 531 -7.49 4.92 -26.96
C GLY A 531 -7.31 5.57 -28.33
N ASN A 532 -7.14 6.90 -28.40
CA ASN A 532 -7.11 7.63 -29.66
C ASN A 532 -5.78 8.37 -29.87
N GLU A 533 -5.25 8.33 -31.10
CA GLU A 533 -4.11 9.18 -31.48
C GLU A 533 -4.51 10.65 -31.48
N ILE A 534 -5.63 10.98 -32.13
CA ILE A 534 -6.26 12.31 -32.13
C ILE A 534 -7.78 12.11 -32.14
N SER A 535 -8.48 12.80 -31.26
CA SER A 535 -9.94 12.89 -31.23
C SER A 535 -10.36 14.36 -31.22
N ASN A 536 -11.13 14.78 -32.23
CA ASN A 536 -11.75 16.12 -32.23
C ASN A 536 -12.93 16.08 -31.25
N VAL A 537 -12.80 16.79 -30.13
CA VAL A 537 -13.80 16.76 -29.06
C VAL A 537 -14.91 17.78 -29.25
N THR A 538 -14.59 18.91 -29.88
CA THR A 538 -15.60 19.90 -30.26
C THR A 538 -15.06 20.80 -31.37
N ASP A 539 -15.94 21.13 -32.31
CA ASP A 539 -15.67 22.03 -33.42
C ASP A 539 -16.51 23.29 -33.27
N TYR A 540 -15.91 24.44 -33.56
CA TYR A 540 -16.60 25.72 -33.57
C TYR A 540 -15.96 26.68 -34.57
N HIS A 541 -16.74 27.66 -34.98
CA HIS A 541 -16.23 28.77 -35.77
C HIS A 541 -16.36 30.05 -34.98
N TYR A 542 -15.39 30.90 -35.15
CA TYR A 542 -15.30 32.18 -34.51
C TYR A 542 -15.24 33.26 -35.61
N ILE A 543 -16.05 34.32 -35.50
CA ILE A 543 -16.15 35.38 -36.53
C ILE A 543 -15.79 36.73 -35.90
N TYR A 544 -14.81 37.42 -36.48
CA TYR A 544 -14.50 38.80 -36.10
C TYR A 544 -15.63 39.74 -36.53
N PRO A 545 -16.07 40.66 -35.66
CA PRO A 545 -17.18 41.54 -35.97
C PRO A 545 -16.81 42.55 -37.06
N ARG A 546 -17.77 42.80 -37.97
CA ARG A 546 -17.64 43.71 -39.13
C ARG A 546 -17.46 45.19 -38.75
N VAL A 547 -17.84 45.58 -37.54
CA VAL A 547 -17.89 46.98 -37.09
C VAL A 547 -17.01 47.21 -35.87
N LYS A 548 -16.31 48.35 -35.85
CA LYS A 548 -15.60 48.84 -34.66
C LYS A 548 -16.64 49.12 -33.57
N PHE A 549 -16.55 48.40 -32.46
CA PHE A 549 -17.36 48.67 -31.27
C PHE A 549 -17.10 50.06 -30.66
N HIS A 550 -15.94 50.67 -30.94
CA HIS A 550 -15.70 52.07 -30.61
C HIS A 550 -16.03 52.94 -31.83
N THR A 551 -17.07 53.76 -31.71
CA THR A 551 -17.21 54.97 -32.53
C THR A 551 -17.04 56.14 -31.58
N SER A 552 -15.97 56.91 -31.73
CA SER A 552 -15.78 58.13 -30.93
C SER A 552 -16.85 59.14 -31.33
N VAL A 553 -17.89 59.29 -30.52
CA VAL A 553 -18.91 60.33 -30.73
C VAL A 553 -18.39 61.63 -30.12
N LYS A 554 -17.92 62.54 -30.98
CA LYS A 554 -17.54 63.89 -30.54
C LYS A 554 -18.78 64.78 -30.54
N VAL A 555 -19.33 65.02 -29.35
CA VAL A 555 -20.45 65.97 -29.21
C VAL A 555 -19.89 67.36 -28.96
N ILE A 556 -20.24 68.29 -29.85
CA ILE A 556 -19.96 69.72 -29.69
C ILE A 556 -21.31 70.40 -29.55
N ALA A 557 -21.60 70.89 -28.34
CA ALA A 557 -22.75 71.75 -28.14
C ALA A 557 -22.36 73.19 -28.50
N THR A 558 -23.10 73.82 -29.39
CA THR A 558 -22.94 75.24 -29.72
C THR A 558 -24.20 76.01 -29.33
N ASP A 559 -24.04 77.28 -28.94
CA ASP A 559 -25.18 78.19 -28.78
C ASP A 559 -25.72 78.65 -30.14
N SER A 560 -26.73 79.53 -30.12
CA SER A 560 -27.36 80.10 -31.32
C SER A 560 -26.41 80.95 -32.18
N GLU A 561 -25.24 81.32 -31.65
CA GLU A 561 -24.21 82.11 -32.34
C GLU A 561 -23.05 81.23 -32.82
N GLY A 562 -23.12 79.91 -32.61
CA GLY A 562 -22.10 78.94 -33.02
C GLY A 562 -20.90 78.85 -32.07
N GLN A 563 -20.94 79.51 -30.90
CA GLN A 563 -19.89 79.40 -29.89
C GLN A 563 -20.06 78.12 -29.07
N ARG A 564 -18.94 77.53 -28.62
CA ARG A 564 -19.00 76.33 -27.77
C ARG A 564 -19.74 76.61 -26.48
N ASN A 565 -20.84 75.90 -26.29
CA ASN A 565 -21.69 76.02 -25.12
C ASN A 565 -21.03 75.28 -23.94
N GLN A 566 -21.02 75.91 -22.75
CA GLN A 566 -20.46 75.33 -21.51
C GLN A 566 -21.50 74.59 -20.66
N ILE A 567 -22.77 74.54 -21.11
CA ILE A 567 -23.84 73.83 -20.39
C ILE A 567 -23.57 72.31 -20.45
N PRO A 568 -23.62 71.59 -19.30
CA PRO A 568 -23.44 70.14 -19.29
C PRO A 568 -24.54 69.46 -20.12
N VAL A 569 -24.12 68.70 -21.13
CA VAL A 569 -25.03 67.92 -21.97
C VAL A 569 -25.01 66.48 -21.50
N SER A 570 -26.19 65.91 -21.26
CA SER A 570 -26.35 64.47 -21.09
C SER A 570 -26.67 63.84 -22.44
N ILE A 571 -25.92 62.81 -22.82
CA ILE A 571 -26.13 62.07 -24.06
C ILE A 571 -26.57 60.67 -23.66
N VAL A 572 -27.68 60.23 -24.24
CA VAL A 572 -28.16 58.85 -24.13
C VAL A 572 -28.13 58.24 -25.53
N MET A 573 -27.41 57.13 -25.68
CA MET A 573 -27.38 56.35 -26.92
C MET A 573 -28.32 55.17 -26.79
N ASN A 574 -29.33 55.08 -27.66
CA ASN A 574 -30.30 53.99 -27.69
C ASN A 574 -30.11 53.16 -28.98
N PRO A 575 -30.11 51.81 -28.90
CA PRO A 575 -30.11 50.96 -30.09
C PRO A 575 -31.39 51.17 -30.93
N GLN A 576 -31.27 51.10 -32.26
CA GLN A 576 -32.43 51.19 -33.18
C GLN A 576 -33.04 49.81 -33.42
N PHE A 577 -33.72 49.25 -32.42
CA PHE A 577 -34.32 47.90 -32.49
C PHE A 577 -35.30 47.72 -33.64
N ASP A 578 -36.02 48.80 -33.97
CA ASP A 578 -36.97 48.89 -35.09
C ASP A 578 -36.30 48.69 -36.46
N LYS A 579 -34.98 48.86 -36.54
CA LYS A 579 -34.16 48.61 -37.74
C LYS A 579 -33.32 47.33 -37.63
N GLY A 580 -33.69 46.43 -36.72
CA GLY A 580 -32.97 45.20 -36.48
C GLY A 580 -31.67 45.37 -35.71
N ALA A 581 -31.46 46.50 -35.00
CA ALA A 581 -30.37 46.58 -34.05
C ALA A 581 -30.69 45.67 -32.86
N GLU A 582 -30.03 44.53 -32.78
CA GLU A 582 -30.17 43.63 -31.65
C GLU A 582 -29.24 44.09 -30.52
N TYR A 583 -29.75 44.15 -29.28
CA TYR A 583 -28.85 43.94 -28.16
C TYR A 583 -28.36 42.52 -28.34
N THR A 584 -27.08 42.34 -28.61
CA THR A 584 -26.45 41.08 -28.22
C THR A 584 -26.34 41.05 -26.69
N GLN A 585 -27.49 41.07 -26.01
CA GLN A 585 -27.62 40.66 -24.62
C GLN A 585 -27.10 39.23 -24.46
N ASP A 586 -27.16 38.41 -25.51
CA ASP A 586 -26.44 37.14 -25.61
C ASP A 586 -24.93 37.32 -25.60
N TYR A 587 -24.35 38.28 -26.33
CA TYR A 587 -22.90 38.54 -26.26
C TYR A 587 -22.50 39.13 -24.92
N MET A 588 -23.32 39.98 -24.30
CA MET A 588 -23.05 40.57 -22.98
C MET A 588 -23.23 39.57 -21.83
N CYS A 589 -24.29 38.73 -21.80
CA CYS A 589 -24.39 37.67 -20.81
C CYS A 589 -23.36 36.56 -21.13
N LYS A 590 -23.10 36.13 -22.38
CA LYS A 590 -21.98 35.21 -22.70
C LYS A 590 -20.62 35.80 -22.28
N LYS A 591 -20.41 37.10 -22.45
CA LYS A 591 -19.20 37.79 -21.97
C LYS A 591 -19.15 37.87 -20.45
N ILE A 592 -20.22 38.28 -19.78
CA ILE A 592 -20.27 38.43 -18.31
C ILE A 592 -20.25 37.07 -17.59
N PHE A 593 -20.84 36.03 -18.18
CA PHE A 593 -20.77 34.66 -17.68
C PHE A 593 -19.37 34.04 -17.79
N HIS A 594 -18.51 34.51 -18.70
CA HIS A 594 -17.29 33.78 -19.10
C HIS A 594 -15.98 34.60 -19.08
N ASP A 595 -16.02 35.92 -18.95
CA ASP A 595 -14.86 36.72 -18.55
C ASP A 595 -14.87 36.95 -17.03
N THR A 596 -14.17 36.09 -16.30
CA THR A 596 -13.61 36.42 -14.98
C THR A 596 -12.63 37.59 -15.15
N GLN A 597 -12.72 38.62 -14.28
CA GLN A 597 -11.85 39.81 -14.32
C GLN A 597 -10.37 39.48 -14.29
#